data_AF-A0A924VLL1-F1
#
_entry.id   AF-A0A924VLL1-F1
#
_cell.length_a   1.000
_cell.length_b   1.000
_cell.length_c   1.000
_cell.angle_alpha   90.00
_cell.angle_beta   90.00
_cell.angle_gamma   90.00
#
_symmetry.space_group_name_H-M   'P 1'
#
loop_
_entity.id
_entity.type
_entity.pdbx_description
1 polymer ?
#
loop_
_entity_poly.entity_id
_entity_poly.type
_entity_poly.pdbx_seq_one_letter_code
_entity_poly.pdbx_strand_id
1 'polypeptide(L)'
;MYSAIDNLVNIISSMPTAIAVVDLDMRYIAASEQWIEDYGLQGKNIIGVSHYDLFPEIGAEWKAIHKECFKGNGQKNPREKFVRQNGDIQWLCWDIRPWINSEGQISGMIMYSEDITKKVVEEIELKRNLDLFYETNQAARTGSWEYEISTDAIFWSPMVRRLFEVSNEFVADKESIISFLKNDTDRKLLGSIIEGAITNKQSFDIDREIVTQKGNSLWIRVRGSAHFKDGECIRVSGTIQDIQELKIQSIKLKDSEEKYKSILENSLNAHFLIQPDGYILEANKAALDMFGYTIDEMRTLGRSGIMDTTDPNLAAYIKKREETGFASAELTGIRKNGEHFPHEISSVSFKDSNGIQRTSVSMVDITERKKTEENLRLSEAEFRAAFEFSALGMSLMDINGRWLRVNESFCRILGYTNKELLSLTLNEITHPDDRDKDQPLMDEVFSGLKESYHLEKRLTHKSGAVVWVHQASSVVQDADFKPSHWTVQLQDITEQKNIENALREERELLRTLIDNIPSGIFIKDLQSRNLLVNKAECEFMGVKNPSEILGKDNFELLPLDFARKATAEDKEVFLTGKPIINSEIIINWIDGTTRCVLCSKIALYDNGKISGLLGITH
;
A
#
# COMPACT_ATOMS: atom_id res chain seq x y z
N MET A 1 -7.38 76.72 -94.47
CA MET A 1 -8.10 75.71 -93.68
C MET A 1 -7.21 74.53 -93.26
N TYR A 2 -6.10 74.23 -93.97
CA TYR A 2 -5.16 73.15 -93.60
C TYR A 2 -4.26 73.45 -92.36
N SER A 3 -3.88 74.70 -92.07
CA SER A 3 -2.86 74.98 -91.03
C SER A 3 -3.31 74.90 -89.56
N ALA A 4 -4.61 74.85 -89.27
CA ALA A 4 -5.12 74.82 -87.89
C ALA A 4 -5.26 73.39 -87.34
N ILE A 5 -5.61 72.44 -88.21
CA ILE A 5 -5.74 71.02 -87.88
C ILE A 5 -4.35 70.41 -87.65
N ASP A 6 -3.38 70.73 -88.52
CA ASP A 6 -2.00 70.25 -88.38
C ASP A 6 -1.35 70.69 -87.05
N ASN A 7 -1.65 71.90 -86.58
CA ASN A 7 -1.18 72.39 -85.28
C ASN A 7 -1.82 71.65 -84.10
N LEU A 8 -3.11 71.33 -84.17
CA LEU A 8 -3.80 70.56 -83.12
C LEU A 8 -3.27 69.13 -83.04
N VAL A 9 -3.07 68.49 -84.20
CA VAL A 9 -2.47 67.15 -84.28
C VAL A 9 -1.07 67.15 -83.67
N ASN A 10 -0.22 68.13 -84.00
CA ASN A 10 1.13 68.22 -83.44
C ASN A 10 1.13 68.43 -81.91
N ILE A 11 0.27 69.32 -81.39
CA ILE A 11 0.18 69.58 -79.95
C ILE A 11 -0.26 68.31 -79.21
N ILE A 12 -1.35 67.68 -79.65
CA ILE A 12 -1.88 66.48 -79.01
C ILE A 12 -0.88 65.31 -79.11
N SER A 13 -0.23 65.12 -80.26
CA SER A 13 0.77 64.07 -80.46
C SER A 13 1.91 64.16 -79.43
N SER A 14 2.35 65.39 -79.11
CA SER A 14 3.44 65.66 -78.17
C SER A 14 3.05 65.65 -76.68
N MET A 15 1.78 65.40 -76.33
CA MET A 15 1.34 65.35 -74.94
C MET A 15 1.86 64.09 -74.22
N PRO A 16 2.42 64.21 -73.00
CA PRO A 16 2.97 63.08 -72.24
C PRO A 16 1.90 62.20 -71.59
N THR A 17 0.62 62.55 -71.74
CA THR A 17 -0.52 61.81 -71.20
C THR A 17 -1.35 61.23 -72.33
N ALA A 18 -2.04 60.11 -72.10
CA ALA A 18 -2.92 59.51 -73.09
C ALA A 18 -4.16 60.39 -73.31
N ILE A 19 -4.16 61.12 -74.43
CA ILE A 19 -5.23 62.02 -74.85
C ILE A 19 -5.62 61.70 -76.28
N ALA A 20 -6.92 61.64 -76.55
CA ALA A 20 -7.48 61.51 -77.87
C ALA A 20 -8.52 62.60 -78.14
N VAL A 21 -8.60 63.06 -79.38
CA VAL A 21 -9.62 64.00 -79.84
C VAL A 21 -10.41 63.33 -80.94
N VAL A 22 -11.73 63.26 -80.79
CA VAL A 22 -12.66 62.65 -81.76
C VAL A 22 -13.69 63.66 -82.23
N ASP A 23 -14.29 63.42 -83.40
CA ASP A 23 -15.43 64.16 -83.93
C ASP A 23 -16.78 63.66 -83.35
N LEU A 24 -17.90 64.23 -83.84
CA LEU A 24 -19.26 63.85 -83.43
C LEU A 24 -19.64 62.41 -83.81
N ASP A 25 -18.97 61.82 -84.81
CA ASP A 25 -19.13 60.42 -85.23
C ASP A 25 -18.14 59.49 -84.51
N MET A 26 -17.48 60.00 -83.46
CA MET A 26 -16.44 59.32 -82.68
C MET A 26 -15.23 58.90 -83.50
N ARG A 27 -14.94 59.57 -84.62
CA ARG A 27 -13.74 59.32 -85.43
C ARG A 27 -12.58 60.14 -84.92
N TYR A 28 -11.39 59.53 -84.85
CA TYR A 28 -10.20 60.21 -84.34
C TYR A 28 -9.76 61.36 -85.25
N ILE A 29 -9.58 62.53 -84.65
CA ILE A 29 -9.00 63.73 -85.26
C ILE A 29 -7.51 63.83 -84.88
N ALA A 30 -7.18 63.52 -83.63
CA ALA A 30 -5.81 63.50 -83.10
C ALA A 30 -5.70 62.53 -81.92
N ALA A 31 -4.50 62.02 -81.64
CA ALA A 31 -4.21 61.23 -80.46
C ALA A 31 -2.75 61.43 -80.05
N SER A 32 -2.46 61.40 -78.75
CA SER A 32 -1.09 61.48 -78.23
C SER A 32 -0.33 60.18 -78.46
N GLU A 33 1.00 60.25 -78.50
CA GLU A 33 1.84 59.04 -78.56
C GLU A 33 1.55 58.09 -77.39
N GLN A 34 1.34 58.64 -76.19
CA GLN A 34 0.95 57.86 -75.01
C GLN A 34 -0.41 57.15 -75.19
N TRP A 35 -1.40 57.78 -75.84
CA TRP A 35 -2.68 57.13 -76.15
C TRP A 35 -2.49 55.97 -77.14
N ILE A 36 -1.62 56.14 -78.13
CA ILE A 36 -1.30 55.08 -79.08
C ILE A 36 -0.59 53.93 -78.36
N GLU A 37 0.28 54.25 -77.39
CA GLU A 37 1.04 53.27 -76.63
C GLU A 37 0.17 52.46 -75.65
N ASP A 38 -0.55 53.16 -74.77
CA ASP A 38 -1.39 52.57 -73.70
C ASP A 38 -2.46 51.62 -74.24
N TYR A 39 -2.91 51.88 -75.47
CA TYR A 39 -3.97 51.13 -76.13
C TYR A 39 -3.48 50.18 -77.22
N GLY A 40 -2.16 50.00 -77.40
CA GLY A 40 -1.61 49.02 -78.33
C GLY A 40 -1.90 49.33 -79.81
N LEU A 41 -1.98 50.61 -80.17
CA LEU A 41 -2.35 51.09 -81.51
C LEU A 41 -1.11 51.42 -82.37
N GLN A 42 0.10 51.05 -81.93
CA GLN A 42 1.34 51.36 -82.64
C GLN A 42 1.32 50.77 -84.07
N GLY A 43 1.73 51.57 -85.04
CA GLY A 43 1.77 51.17 -86.45
C GLY A 43 0.41 51.15 -87.16
N LYS A 44 -0.70 51.50 -86.49
CA LYS A 44 -2.02 51.67 -87.11
C LYS A 44 -2.27 53.14 -87.45
N ASN A 45 -2.80 53.42 -88.64
CA ASN A 45 -3.33 54.74 -88.94
C ASN A 45 -4.75 54.85 -88.36
N ILE A 46 -4.88 55.56 -87.23
CA ILE A 46 -6.15 55.64 -86.48
C ILE A 46 -6.98 56.88 -86.82
N ILE A 47 -6.41 57.88 -87.49
CA ILE A 47 -7.11 59.12 -87.84
C ILE A 47 -8.24 58.82 -88.84
N GLY A 48 -9.44 59.31 -88.54
CA GLY A 48 -10.67 59.07 -89.32
C GLY A 48 -11.36 57.72 -89.03
N VAL A 49 -10.75 56.83 -88.27
CA VAL A 49 -11.34 55.56 -87.84
C VAL A 49 -12.24 55.80 -86.63
N SER A 50 -13.41 55.14 -86.54
CA SER A 50 -14.29 55.29 -85.38
C SER A 50 -13.68 54.62 -84.14
N HIS A 51 -13.78 55.29 -83.00
CA HIS A 51 -13.40 54.77 -81.69
C HIS A 51 -14.11 53.45 -81.36
N TYR A 52 -15.36 53.28 -81.80
CA TYR A 52 -16.11 52.04 -81.60
C TYR A 52 -15.66 50.89 -82.52
N ASP A 53 -15.01 51.19 -83.64
CA ASP A 53 -14.46 50.17 -84.53
C ASP A 53 -13.11 49.67 -83.99
N LEU A 54 -12.32 50.57 -83.39
CA LEU A 54 -11.04 50.22 -82.75
C LEU A 54 -11.22 49.51 -81.41
N PHE A 55 -12.30 49.84 -80.68
CA PHE A 55 -12.67 49.21 -79.40
C PHE A 55 -14.13 48.72 -79.45
N PRO A 56 -14.40 47.60 -80.15
CA PRO A 56 -15.74 47.04 -80.26
C PRO A 56 -16.32 46.58 -78.91
N GLU A 57 -15.48 46.37 -77.91
CA GLU A 57 -15.86 46.03 -76.54
C GLU A 57 -16.56 47.17 -75.78
N ILE A 58 -16.58 48.39 -76.33
CA ILE A 58 -17.27 49.53 -75.71
C ILE A 58 -18.79 49.30 -75.69
N GLY A 59 -19.28 49.01 -74.49
CA GLY A 59 -20.68 48.71 -74.21
C GLY A 59 -21.62 49.92 -74.30
N ALA A 60 -22.92 49.65 -74.12
CA ALA A 60 -23.98 50.66 -74.19
C ALA A 60 -23.80 51.80 -73.16
N GLU A 61 -23.24 51.49 -71.99
CA GLU A 61 -22.99 52.45 -70.90
C GLU A 61 -21.99 53.54 -71.31
N TRP A 62 -20.83 53.14 -71.83
CA TRP A 62 -19.82 54.08 -72.36
C TRP A 62 -20.32 54.88 -73.56
N LYS A 63 -21.09 54.24 -74.45
CA LYS A 63 -21.74 54.96 -75.57
C LYS A 63 -22.75 56.00 -75.07
N ALA A 64 -23.43 55.76 -73.96
CA ALA A 64 -24.32 56.74 -73.34
C ALA A 64 -23.53 57.91 -72.73
N ILE A 65 -22.41 57.61 -72.04
CA ILE A 65 -21.47 58.62 -71.51
C ILE A 65 -20.95 59.53 -72.64
N HIS A 66 -20.53 58.96 -73.78
CA HIS A 66 -20.11 59.73 -74.94
C HIS A 66 -21.22 60.62 -75.51
N LYS A 67 -22.45 60.10 -75.61
CA LYS A 67 -23.62 60.87 -76.07
C LYS A 67 -23.95 62.04 -75.14
N GLU A 68 -23.83 61.87 -73.83
CA GLU A 68 -24.02 62.96 -72.87
C GLU A 68 -22.93 64.02 -72.99
N CYS A 69 -21.69 63.62 -73.25
CA CYS A 69 -20.59 64.57 -73.50
C CYS A 69 -20.90 65.48 -74.70
N PHE A 70 -21.46 64.96 -75.79
CA PHE A 70 -21.86 65.77 -76.95
C PHE A 70 -23.03 66.74 -76.68
N LYS A 71 -23.75 66.59 -75.56
CA LYS A 71 -24.74 67.58 -75.09
C LYS A 71 -24.13 68.69 -74.23
N GLY A 72 -22.80 68.67 -74.03
CA GLY A 72 -22.08 69.60 -73.17
C GLY A 72 -21.69 69.02 -71.81
N ASN A 73 -22.16 67.82 -71.46
CA ASN A 73 -21.98 67.22 -70.14
C ASN A 73 -20.73 66.33 -70.09
N GLY A 74 -19.56 66.93 -69.95
CA GLY A 74 -18.31 66.18 -69.72
C GLY A 74 -18.37 65.36 -68.42
N GLN A 75 -17.72 64.19 -68.42
CA GLN A 75 -17.70 63.27 -67.28
C GLN A 75 -16.27 62.83 -66.97
N LYS A 76 -16.02 62.43 -65.73
CA LYS A 76 -14.75 61.86 -65.30
C LYS A 76 -14.97 60.76 -64.28
N ASN A 77 -14.09 59.77 -64.26
CA ASN A 77 -14.06 58.75 -63.24
C ASN A 77 -12.61 58.45 -62.86
N PRO A 78 -12.21 58.63 -61.58
CA PRO A 78 -10.84 58.39 -61.15
C PRO A 78 -10.49 56.89 -61.04
N ARG A 79 -11.47 55.98 -61.07
CA ARG A 79 -11.25 54.54 -60.91
C ARG A 79 -12.41 53.73 -61.49
N GLU A 80 -12.31 53.37 -62.76
CA GLU A 80 -13.28 52.51 -63.46
C GLU A 80 -12.65 51.18 -63.86
N LYS A 81 -13.40 50.07 -63.71
CA LYS A 81 -12.94 48.75 -64.13
C LYS A 81 -13.39 48.51 -65.56
N PHE A 82 -12.44 48.43 -66.50
CA PHE A 82 -12.69 48.10 -67.88
C PHE A 82 -12.23 46.68 -68.20
N VAL A 83 -13.07 45.89 -68.87
CA VAL A 83 -12.71 44.53 -69.30
C VAL A 83 -12.45 44.57 -70.80
N ARG A 84 -11.21 44.29 -71.20
CA ARG A 84 -10.78 44.24 -72.59
C ARG A 84 -11.36 43.01 -73.29
N GLN A 85 -11.37 43.03 -74.63
CA GLN A 85 -11.93 41.94 -75.44
C GLN A 85 -11.23 40.58 -75.19
N ASN A 86 -9.95 40.59 -74.84
CA ASN A 86 -9.17 39.39 -74.50
C ASN A 86 -9.43 38.87 -73.08
N GLY A 87 -10.29 39.53 -72.29
CA GLY A 87 -10.61 39.19 -70.91
C GLY A 87 -9.73 39.89 -69.87
N ASP A 88 -8.71 40.64 -70.28
CA ASP A 88 -7.85 41.37 -69.37
C ASP A 88 -8.62 42.50 -68.69
N ILE A 89 -8.37 42.68 -67.39
CA ILE A 89 -8.96 43.76 -66.61
C ILE A 89 -7.99 44.91 -66.56
N GLN A 90 -8.43 46.08 -67.02
CA GLN A 90 -7.70 47.33 -66.92
C GLN A 90 -8.48 48.30 -66.04
N TRP A 91 -7.81 48.90 -65.07
CA TRP A 91 -8.38 49.98 -64.27
C TRP A 91 -7.97 51.31 -64.88
N LEU A 92 -8.95 52.13 -65.23
CA LEU A 92 -8.74 53.40 -65.91
C LEU A 92 -9.16 54.57 -65.03
N CYS A 93 -8.31 55.59 -64.96
CA CYS A 93 -8.69 56.95 -64.61
C CYS A 93 -8.97 57.69 -65.93
N TRP A 94 -10.15 58.27 -66.11
CA TRP A 94 -10.52 58.91 -67.37
C TRP A 94 -11.33 60.19 -67.17
N ASP A 95 -11.19 61.13 -68.10
CA ASP A 95 -11.93 62.38 -68.15
C ASP A 95 -12.27 62.70 -69.62
N ILE A 96 -13.54 62.91 -69.93
CA ILE A 96 -14.01 63.28 -71.26
C ILE A 96 -14.66 64.66 -71.26
N ARG A 97 -14.29 65.50 -72.22
CA ARG A 97 -14.77 66.89 -72.34
C ARG A 97 -15.19 67.19 -73.78
N PRO A 98 -16.31 67.89 -73.99
CA PRO A 98 -16.65 68.36 -75.33
C PRO A 98 -15.66 69.46 -75.74
N TRP A 99 -15.22 69.45 -77.00
CA TRP A 99 -14.50 70.59 -77.58
C TRP A 99 -15.39 71.35 -78.55
N ILE A 100 -15.19 72.67 -78.57
CA ILE A 100 -16.04 73.63 -79.25
C ILE A 100 -15.23 74.28 -80.38
N ASN A 101 -15.81 74.41 -81.58
CA ASN A 101 -15.16 75.08 -82.70
C ASN A 101 -15.18 76.61 -82.55
N SER A 102 -14.56 77.31 -83.51
CA SER A 102 -14.52 78.77 -83.57
C SER A 102 -15.91 79.44 -83.70
N GLU A 103 -16.95 78.69 -84.05
CA GLU A 103 -18.34 79.16 -84.16
C GLU A 103 -19.16 78.92 -82.87
N GLY A 104 -18.53 78.40 -81.80
CA GLY A 104 -19.19 78.14 -80.53
C GLY A 104 -20.01 76.85 -80.48
N GLN A 105 -19.89 75.97 -81.49
CA GLN A 105 -20.61 74.70 -81.56
C GLN A 105 -19.73 73.53 -81.13
N ILE A 106 -20.30 72.58 -80.36
CA ILE A 106 -19.62 71.33 -80.00
C ILE A 106 -19.30 70.57 -81.29
N SER A 107 -18.01 70.31 -81.50
CA SER A 107 -17.50 69.66 -82.72
C SER A 107 -16.90 68.28 -82.47
N GLY A 108 -16.87 67.85 -81.20
CA GLY A 108 -16.41 66.53 -80.83
C GLY A 108 -16.05 66.45 -79.34
N MET A 109 -15.15 65.53 -79.00
CA MET A 109 -14.77 65.23 -77.63
C MET A 109 -13.25 65.03 -77.48
N ILE A 110 -12.70 65.53 -76.37
CA ILE A 110 -11.36 65.24 -75.89
C ILE A 110 -11.50 64.18 -74.80
N MET A 111 -10.77 63.09 -74.94
CA MET A 111 -10.74 61.98 -73.99
C MET A 111 -9.34 61.90 -73.40
N TYR A 112 -9.26 61.96 -72.07
CA TYR A 112 -8.09 61.64 -71.28
C TYR A 112 -8.28 60.27 -70.67
N SER A 113 -7.21 59.47 -70.66
CA SER A 113 -7.18 58.22 -69.92
C SER A 113 -5.79 57.95 -69.34
N GLU A 114 -5.74 57.26 -68.22
CA GLU A 114 -4.53 56.78 -67.56
C GLU A 114 -4.79 55.37 -67.04
N ASP A 115 -3.88 54.45 -67.37
CA ASP A 115 -3.90 53.09 -66.82
C ASP A 115 -3.38 53.08 -65.38
N ILE A 116 -4.29 52.85 -64.42
CA ILE A 116 -4.00 52.76 -62.99
C ILE A 116 -4.01 51.31 -62.49
N THR A 117 -3.99 50.31 -63.39
CA THR A 117 -4.09 48.88 -63.05
C THR A 117 -3.03 48.45 -62.05
N LYS A 118 -1.75 48.78 -62.30
CA LYS A 118 -0.63 48.41 -61.41
C LYS A 118 -0.86 48.92 -59.98
N LYS A 119 -1.23 50.19 -59.84
CA LYS A 119 -1.49 50.84 -58.55
C LYS A 119 -2.65 50.19 -57.80
N VAL A 120 -3.73 49.88 -58.50
CA VAL A 120 -4.91 49.22 -57.92
C VAL A 120 -4.60 47.79 -57.51
N VAL A 121 -3.86 47.03 -58.31
CA VAL A 121 -3.47 45.65 -57.98
C VAL A 121 -2.55 45.62 -56.76
N GLU A 122 -1.53 46.47 -56.69
CA GLU A 122 -0.65 46.59 -55.52
C GLU A 122 -1.42 46.96 -54.24
N GLU A 123 -2.39 47.87 -54.33
CA GLU A 123 -3.27 48.23 -53.20
C GLU A 123 -4.11 47.03 -52.72
N ILE A 124 -4.70 46.28 -53.65
CA ILE A 124 -5.51 45.09 -53.34
C ILE A 124 -4.65 43.98 -52.73
N GLU A 125 -3.47 43.72 -53.29
CA GLU A 125 -2.53 42.71 -52.78
C GLU A 125 -2.03 43.06 -51.39
N LEU A 126 -1.69 44.32 -51.14
CA LEU A 126 -1.28 44.78 -49.81
C LEU A 126 -2.40 44.56 -48.79
N LYS A 127 -3.63 44.95 -49.13
CA LYS A 127 -4.79 44.74 -48.25
C LYS A 127 -5.02 43.25 -47.98
N ARG A 128 -4.97 42.41 -49.01
CA ARG A 128 -5.12 40.95 -48.89
C ARG A 128 -4.04 40.31 -48.01
N ASN A 129 -2.79 40.74 -48.16
CA ASN A 129 -1.67 40.25 -47.35
C ASN A 129 -1.82 40.68 -45.89
N LEU A 130 -2.28 41.90 -45.62
CA LEU A 130 -2.57 42.38 -44.27
C LEU A 130 -3.72 41.58 -43.63
N ASP A 131 -4.82 41.37 -44.36
CA ASP A 131 -5.96 40.59 -43.86
C ASP A 131 -5.53 39.16 -43.53
N LEU A 132 -4.79 38.50 -44.43
CA LEU A 132 -4.25 37.17 -44.20
C LEU A 132 -3.27 37.12 -43.02
N PHE A 133 -2.43 38.15 -42.85
CA PHE A 133 -1.53 38.27 -41.70
C PHE A 133 -2.29 38.40 -40.38
N TYR A 134 -3.41 39.14 -40.35
CA TYR A 134 -4.25 39.25 -39.17
C TYR A 134 -5.01 37.96 -38.86
N GLU A 135 -5.54 37.28 -39.88
CA GLU A 135 -6.24 36.01 -39.72
C GLU A 135 -5.30 34.91 -39.20
N THR A 136 -4.11 34.79 -39.78
CA THR A 136 -3.10 33.79 -39.38
C THR A 136 -2.62 34.01 -37.95
N ASN A 137 -2.32 35.25 -37.54
CA ASN A 137 -1.95 35.57 -36.16
C ASN A 137 -3.08 35.30 -35.17
N GLN A 138 -4.34 35.57 -35.56
CA GLN A 138 -5.49 35.26 -34.72
C GLN A 138 -5.72 33.77 -34.54
N ALA A 139 -5.68 33.00 -35.63
CA ALA A 139 -5.83 31.55 -35.59
C ALA A 139 -4.71 30.88 -34.78
N ALA A 140 -3.48 31.35 -34.91
CA ALA A 140 -2.33 30.84 -34.17
C ALA A 140 -2.25 31.35 -32.71
N ARG A 141 -3.17 32.24 -32.28
CA ARG A 141 -3.10 32.98 -31.00
C ARG A 141 -1.71 33.53 -30.72
N THR A 142 -1.06 34.03 -31.77
CA THR A 142 0.32 34.49 -31.74
C THR A 142 0.34 35.97 -32.03
N GLY A 143 0.96 36.74 -31.14
CA GLY A 143 1.17 38.16 -31.31
C GLY A 143 2.63 38.48 -31.56
N SER A 144 2.88 39.49 -32.38
CA SER A 144 4.23 40.02 -32.60
C SER A 144 4.53 41.15 -31.60
N TRP A 145 5.79 41.25 -31.21
CA TRP A 145 6.33 42.33 -30.39
C TRP A 145 7.68 42.77 -30.93
N GLU A 146 8.03 44.02 -30.65
CA GLU A 146 9.25 44.65 -31.11
C GLU A 146 9.76 45.64 -30.06
N TYR A 147 11.06 45.68 -29.86
CA TYR A 147 11.77 46.57 -28.96
C TYR A 147 12.87 47.28 -29.74
N GLU A 148 12.71 48.58 -29.94
CA GLU A 148 13.64 49.43 -30.66
C GLU A 148 14.64 50.06 -29.68
N ILE A 149 15.93 49.81 -29.90
CA ILE A 149 16.99 50.09 -28.91
C ILE A 149 17.33 51.57 -28.87
N SER A 150 17.30 52.27 -30.01
CA SER A 150 17.67 53.69 -30.10
C SER A 150 16.66 54.63 -29.45
N THR A 151 15.37 54.25 -29.47
CA THR A 151 14.25 55.07 -28.99
C THR A 151 13.68 54.58 -27.67
N ASP A 152 14.16 53.43 -27.18
CA ASP A 152 13.59 52.68 -26.05
C ASP A 152 12.09 52.36 -26.23
N ALA A 153 11.63 52.27 -27.48
CA ALA A 153 10.23 52.08 -27.81
C ALA A 153 9.87 50.59 -27.90
N ILE A 154 8.80 50.18 -27.22
CA ILE A 154 8.26 48.82 -27.30
C ILE A 154 6.93 48.84 -28.05
N PHE A 155 6.86 48.08 -29.13
CA PHE A 155 5.65 47.86 -29.90
C PHE A 155 5.06 46.48 -29.59
N TRP A 156 3.77 46.46 -29.27
CA TRP A 156 2.96 45.26 -29.11
C TRP A 156 1.84 45.24 -30.13
N SER A 157 1.72 44.14 -30.87
CA SER A 157 0.58 43.91 -31.75
C SER A 157 -0.74 43.83 -30.93
N PRO A 158 -1.90 44.05 -31.58
CA PRO A 158 -3.21 43.91 -30.92
C PRO A 158 -3.43 42.53 -30.26
N MET A 159 -2.78 41.49 -30.76
CA MET A 159 -2.84 40.17 -30.15
C MET A 159 -2.07 40.11 -28.82
N VAL A 160 -0.84 40.65 -28.75
CA VAL A 160 -0.08 40.70 -27.49
C VAL A 160 -0.88 41.48 -26.43
N ARG A 161 -1.46 42.63 -26.78
CA ARG A 161 -2.32 43.39 -25.85
C ARG A 161 -3.50 42.57 -25.34
N ARG A 162 -4.16 41.80 -26.22
CA ARG A 162 -5.23 40.86 -25.83
C ARG A 162 -4.73 39.76 -24.89
N LEU A 163 -3.58 39.14 -25.17
CA LEU A 163 -3.00 38.08 -24.33
C LEU A 163 -2.69 38.56 -22.91
N PHE A 164 -2.16 39.78 -22.77
CA PHE A 164 -1.86 40.39 -21.49
C PHE A 164 -3.07 41.06 -20.82
N GLU A 165 -4.24 41.04 -21.48
CA GLU A 165 -5.49 41.68 -21.05
C GLU A 165 -5.38 43.19 -20.75
N VAL A 166 -4.52 43.88 -21.49
CA VAL A 166 -4.34 45.33 -21.41
C VAL A 166 -5.21 46.07 -22.43
N SER A 167 -5.40 47.37 -22.26
CA SER A 167 -6.17 48.19 -23.20
C SER A 167 -5.45 48.34 -24.55
N ASN A 168 -6.20 48.66 -25.61
CA ASN A 168 -5.59 48.91 -26.93
C ASN A 168 -4.68 50.15 -26.95
N GLU A 169 -4.90 51.10 -26.04
CA GLU A 169 -4.09 52.30 -25.86
C GLU A 169 -2.91 52.08 -24.90
N PHE A 170 -2.72 50.86 -24.40
CA PHE A 170 -1.62 50.54 -23.50
C PHE A 170 -0.27 50.70 -24.20
N VAL A 171 0.59 51.52 -23.59
CA VAL A 171 1.98 51.71 -24.00
C VAL A 171 2.85 50.83 -23.10
N ALA A 172 3.55 49.88 -23.70
CA ALA A 172 4.42 48.98 -22.97
C ALA A 172 5.79 49.64 -22.71
N ASP A 173 6.31 49.45 -21.51
CA ASP A 173 7.67 49.79 -21.11
C ASP A 173 8.33 48.59 -20.38
N LYS A 174 9.63 48.68 -20.09
CA LYS A 174 10.38 47.61 -19.42
C LYS A 174 9.82 47.24 -18.05
N GLU A 175 9.38 48.23 -17.26
CA GLU A 175 8.85 47.99 -15.90
C GLU A 175 7.52 47.25 -15.96
N SER A 176 6.66 47.65 -16.89
CA SER A 176 5.36 47.02 -17.13
C SER A 176 5.51 45.56 -17.56
N ILE A 177 6.48 45.23 -18.42
CA ILE A 177 6.76 43.83 -18.82
C ILE A 177 7.18 43.00 -17.60
N ILE A 178 8.07 43.55 -16.77
CA ILE A 178 8.55 42.88 -15.54
C ILE A 178 7.40 42.63 -14.56
N SER A 179 6.42 43.53 -14.50
CA SER A 179 5.26 43.40 -13.62
C SER A 179 4.38 42.19 -13.93
N PHE A 180 4.35 41.73 -15.19
CA PHE A 180 3.60 40.55 -15.62
C PHE A 180 4.33 39.22 -15.34
N LEU A 181 5.60 39.26 -14.89
CA LEU A 181 6.36 38.07 -14.52
C LEU A 181 6.12 37.69 -13.06
N LYS A 182 5.81 36.40 -12.85
CA LYS A 182 5.34 35.86 -11.57
C LYS A 182 6.43 35.84 -10.48
N ASN A 183 7.66 35.49 -10.86
CA ASN A 183 8.74 35.21 -9.90
C ASN A 183 10.02 35.99 -10.25
N ASP A 184 10.84 36.31 -9.24
CA ASP A 184 12.12 37.01 -9.41
C ASP A 184 13.12 36.28 -10.32
N THR A 185 13.06 34.94 -10.37
CA THR A 185 13.88 34.14 -11.27
C THR A 185 13.57 34.44 -12.74
N ASP A 186 12.29 34.63 -13.09
CA ASP A 186 11.90 34.94 -14.47
C ASP A 186 12.26 36.37 -14.84
N ARG A 187 12.20 37.31 -13.89
CA ARG A 187 12.64 38.70 -14.07
C ARG A 187 14.13 38.78 -14.42
N LYS A 188 14.96 38.07 -13.66
CA LYS A 188 16.41 37.99 -13.92
C LYS A 188 16.72 37.32 -15.26
N LEU A 189 15.98 36.28 -15.60
CA LEU A 189 16.15 35.57 -16.85
C LEU A 189 15.76 36.42 -18.06
N LEU A 190 14.67 37.18 -18.00
CA LEU A 190 14.29 38.08 -19.10
C LEU A 190 15.42 39.07 -19.40
N GLY A 191 16.02 39.65 -18.35
CA GLY A 191 17.17 40.55 -18.49
C GLY A 191 18.36 39.88 -19.20
N SER A 192 18.75 38.68 -18.76
CA SER A 192 19.89 37.97 -19.35
C SER A 192 19.63 37.51 -20.78
N ILE A 193 18.39 37.15 -21.11
CA ILE A 193 18.01 36.73 -22.46
C ILE A 193 18.03 37.91 -23.43
N ILE A 194 17.50 39.07 -23.03
CA ILE A 194 17.53 40.28 -23.87
C ILE A 194 18.97 40.77 -24.04
N GLU A 195 19.78 40.78 -22.98
CA GLU A 195 21.20 41.13 -23.06
C GLU A 195 21.98 40.15 -23.94
N GLY A 196 21.73 38.84 -23.81
CA GLY A 196 22.32 37.81 -24.66
C GLY A 196 21.92 37.96 -26.13
N ALA A 197 20.69 38.38 -26.42
CA ALA A 197 20.25 38.66 -27.78
C ALA A 197 20.98 39.87 -28.36
N ILE A 198 21.13 40.94 -27.59
CA ILE A 198 21.77 42.20 -28.02
C ILE A 198 23.29 42.02 -28.22
N THR A 199 23.96 41.41 -27.25
CA THR A 199 25.43 41.31 -27.22
C THR A 199 25.94 40.11 -27.99
N ASN A 200 25.31 38.94 -27.82
CA ASN A 200 25.79 37.66 -28.35
C ASN A 200 25.07 37.21 -29.63
N LYS A 201 24.15 38.02 -30.16
CA LYS A 201 23.34 37.72 -31.36
C LYS A 201 22.53 36.43 -31.25
N GLN A 202 22.16 36.03 -30.04
CA GLN A 202 21.43 34.79 -29.80
C GLN A 202 19.92 35.00 -29.93
N SER A 203 19.26 34.14 -30.69
CA SER A 203 17.81 34.00 -30.63
C SER A 203 17.41 33.21 -29.38
N PHE A 204 16.23 33.48 -28.85
CA PHE A 204 15.68 32.74 -27.71
C PHE A 204 14.30 32.20 -28.01
N ASP A 205 13.96 31.08 -27.36
CA ASP A 205 12.67 30.40 -27.44
C ASP A 205 12.36 29.76 -26.07
N ILE A 206 11.43 30.36 -25.32
CA ILE A 206 11.14 29.97 -23.94
C ILE A 206 9.65 29.92 -23.66
N ASP A 207 9.23 28.99 -22.80
CA ASP A 207 7.88 28.93 -22.24
C ASP A 207 7.86 29.58 -20.87
N ARG A 208 7.01 30.58 -20.62
CA ARG A 208 6.89 31.21 -19.30
C ARG A 208 5.45 31.44 -18.89
N GLU A 209 5.22 31.35 -17.59
CA GLU A 209 3.94 31.70 -16.99
C GLU A 209 3.95 33.18 -16.62
N ILE A 210 2.98 33.92 -17.15
CA ILE A 210 2.76 35.33 -16.83
C ILE A 210 1.47 35.48 -16.01
N VAL A 211 1.38 36.60 -15.31
CA VAL A 211 0.13 37.09 -14.73
C VAL A 211 -0.33 38.25 -15.60
N THR A 212 -1.55 38.16 -16.14
CA THR A 212 -2.17 39.21 -16.96
C THR A 212 -2.60 40.41 -16.11
N GLN A 213 -2.98 41.52 -16.76
CA GLN A 213 -3.45 42.74 -16.07
C GLN A 213 -4.67 42.50 -15.14
N LYS A 214 -5.51 41.50 -15.44
CA LYS A 214 -6.66 41.15 -14.59
C LYS A 214 -6.34 40.10 -13.52
N GLY A 215 -5.09 39.65 -13.42
CA GLY A 215 -4.65 38.66 -12.43
C GLY A 215 -4.78 37.20 -12.89
N ASN A 216 -5.14 36.93 -14.14
CA ASN A 216 -5.20 35.56 -14.67
C ASN A 216 -3.80 35.04 -14.98
N SER A 217 -3.55 33.76 -14.67
CA SER A 217 -2.30 33.07 -15.01
C SER A 217 -2.34 32.50 -16.42
N LEU A 218 -1.33 32.79 -17.23
CA LEU A 218 -1.26 32.36 -18.63
C LEU A 218 0.15 31.84 -18.98
N TRP A 219 0.24 30.64 -19.52
CA TRP A 219 1.46 30.13 -20.13
C TRP A 219 1.60 30.67 -21.55
N ILE A 220 2.73 31.35 -21.78
CA ILE A 220 3.10 31.90 -23.08
C ILE A 220 4.42 31.29 -23.56
N ARG A 221 4.56 31.14 -24.88
CA ARG A 221 5.84 30.87 -25.54
C ARG A 221 6.36 32.16 -26.16
N VAL A 222 7.53 32.61 -25.72
CA VAL A 222 8.16 33.84 -26.19
C VAL A 222 9.38 33.48 -27.03
N ARG A 223 9.39 33.97 -28.26
CA ARG A 223 10.53 33.88 -29.17
C ARG A 223 11.00 35.27 -29.53
N GLY A 224 12.30 35.45 -29.66
CA GLY A 224 12.87 36.72 -30.10
C GLY A 224 14.24 36.58 -30.75
N SER A 225 14.55 37.51 -31.64
CA SER A 225 15.84 37.65 -32.30
C SER A 225 16.24 39.12 -32.43
N ALA A 226 17.53 39.38 -32.32
CA ALA A 226 18.10 40.72 -32.50
C ALA A 226 18.43 41.01 -33.97
N HIS A 227 18.20 42.25 -34.39
CA HIS A 227 18.49 42.79 -35.71
C HIS A 227 19.55 43.88 -35.61
N PHE A 228 20.55 43.80 -36.50
CA PHE A 228 21.74 44.66 -36.46
C PHE A 228 21.85 45.51 -37.73
N LYS A 229 22.34 46.74 -37.59
CA LYS A 229 22.75 47.62 -38.69
C LYS A 229 24.10 48.22 -38.33
N ASP A 230 25.05 48.14 -39.26
CA ASP A 230 26.42 48.65 -39.07
C ASP A 230 27.14 48.10 -37.81
N GLY A 231 26.80 46.87 -37.40
CA GLY A 231 27.40 46.20 -36.24
C GLY A 231 26.70 46.48 -34.90
N GLU A 232 25.82 47.49 -34.84
CA GLU A 232 25.03 47.82 -33.65
C GLU A 232 23.66 47.15 -33.70
N CYS A 233 23.17 46.70 -32.54
CA CYS A 233 21.82 46.16 -32.43
C CYS A 233 20.83 47.34 -32.48
N ILE A 234 19.97 47.36 -33.49
CA ILE A 234 18.96 48.41 -33.65
C ILE A 234 17.61 47.99 -33.06
N ARG A 235 17.34 46.68 -33.00
CA ARG A 235 16.02 46.16 -32.68
C ARG A 235 16.07 44.72 -32.18
N VAL A 236 15.18 44.37 -31.26
CA VAL A 236 14.83 42.98 -30.94
C VAL A 236 13.35 42.77 -31.24
N SER A 237 13.00 41.77 -32.03
CA SER A 237 11.59 41.48 -32.31
C SER A 237 11.31 39.99 -32.30
N GLY A 238 10.04 39.63 -32.18
CA GLY A 238 9.66 38.25 -32.02
C GLY A 238 8.17 38.02 -31.87
N THR A 239 7.83 36.84 -31.35
CA THR A 239 6.45 36.38 -31.19
C THR A 239 6.16 35.95 -29.76
N ILE A 240 4.93 36.13 -29.32
CA ILE A 240 4.36 35.61 -28.07
C ILE A 240 3.14 34.78 -28.44
N GLN A 241 3.10 33.52 -28.03
CA GLN A 241 2.01 32.59 -28.31
C GLN A 241 1.35 32.12 -27.01
N ASP A 242 0.03 32.05 -26.97
CA ASP A 242 -0.71 31.34 -25.91
C ASP A 242 -0.51 29.83 -26.04
N ILE A 243 0.08 29.21 -25.00
CA ILE A 243 0.29 27.76 -24.91
C ILE A 243 -0.42 27.15 -23.69
N GLN A 244 -1.40 27.83 -23.11
CA GLN A 244 -2.05 27.44 -21.85
C GLN A 244 -2.61 26.02 -21.90
N GLU A 245 -3.39 25.71 -22.94
CA GLU A 245 -4.04 24.41 -23.09
C GLU A 245 -3.02 23.28 -23.26
N LEU A 246 -2.04 23.48 -24.15
CA LEU A 246 -0.96 22.51 -24.40
C LEU A 246 -0.13 22.26 -23.14
N LYS A 247 0.22 23.32 -22.41
CA LYS A 247 1.05 23.20 -21.22
C LYS A 247 0.32 22.48 -20.09
N ILE A 248 -0.95 22.82 -19.84
CA ILE A 248 -1.77 22.14 -18.84
C ILE A 248 -1.94 20.65 -19.17
N GLN A 249 -2.19 20.30 -20.44
CA GLN A 249 -2.31 18.89 -20.84
C GLN A 249 -0.99 18.12 -20.64
N SER A 250 0.14 18.71 -21.01
CA SER A 250 1.47 18.12 -20.80
C SER A 250 1.79 17.91 -19.32
N ILE A 251 1.52 18.92 -18.48
CA ILE A 251 1.72 18.81 -17.03
C ILE A 251 0.80 17.73 -16.44
N LYS A 252 -0.50 17.74 -16.78
CA LYS A 252 -1.46 16.73 -16.31
C LYS A 252 -1.07 15.32 -16.71
N LEU A 253 -0.58 15.13 -17.93
CA LEU A 253 -0.11 13.81 -18.40
C LEU A 253 1.08 13.35 -17.56
N LYS A 254 2.08 14.22 -17.39
CA LYS A 254 3.27 13.91 -16.61
C LYS A 254 2.94 13.62 -15.14
N ASP A 255 2.11 14.44 -14.51
CA ASP A 255 1.66 14.25 -13.13
C ASP A 255 0.87 12.92 -13.00
N SER A 256 0.05 12.58 -13.99
CA SER A 256 -0.69 11.33 -14.01
C SER A 256 0.24 10.13 -14.15
N GLU A 257 1.24 10.19 -15.04
CA GLU A 257 2.25 9.14 -15.22
C GLU A 257 3.07 8.92 -13.94
N GLU A 258 3.56 10.00 -13.33
CA GLU A 258 4.30 9.94 -12.05
C GLU A 258 3.43 9.37 -10.93
N LYS A 259 2.15 9.77 -10.86
CA LYS A 259 1.19 9.23 -9.89
C LYS A 259 1.00 7.72 -10.06
N TYR A 260 0.76 7.23 -11.29
CA TYR A 260 0.57 5.80 -11.54
C TYR A 260 1.84 5.00 -11.24
N LYS A 261 3.01 5.50 -11.66
CA LYS A 261 4.30 4.89 -11.34
C LYS A 261 4.52 4.80 -9.84
N SER A 262 4.22 5.86 -9.10
CA SER A 262 4.36 5.90 -7.64
C SER A 262 3.44 4.89 -6.93
N ILE A 263 2.18 4.74 -7.39
CA ILE A 263 1.24 3.75 -6.83
C ILE A 263 1.76 2.32 -7.01
N LEU A 264 2.32 2.00 -8.18
CA LEU A 264 2.86 0.66 -8.45
C LEU A 264 4.14 0.41 -7.64
N GLU A 265 5.09 1.34 -7.67
CA GLU A 265 6.40 1.20 -7.00
C GLU A 265 6.31 1.14 -5.47
N ASN A 266 5.34 1.85 -4.88
CA ASN A 266 5.14 1.86 -3.43
C ASN A 266 4.07 0.86 -2.96
N SER A 267 3.55 0.00 -3.84
CA SER A 267 2.63 -1.06 -3.43
C SER A 267 3.35 -2.10 -2.57
N LEU A 268 2.71 -2.53 -1.48
CA LEU A 268 3.22 -3.62 -0.63
C LEU A 268 3.15 -4.98 -1.31
N ASN A 269 2.24 -5.14 -2.28
CA ASN A 269 2.09 -6.39 -3.01
C ASN A 269 2.99 -6.39 -4.25
N ALA A 270 3.48 -7.57 -4.59
CA ALA A 270 4.22 -7.77 -5.82
C ALA A 270 3.26 -7.63 -7.01
N HIS A 271 3.54 -6.68 -7.90
CA HIS A 271 2.75 -6.44 -9.10
C HIS A 271 3.58 -6.70 -10.34
N PHE A 272 2.98 -7.39 -11.30
CA PHE A 272 3.59 -7.70 -12.59
C PHE A 272 2.65 -7.29 -13.71
N LEU A 273 3.24 -6.86 -14.83
CA LEU A 273 2.59 -6.81 -16.12
C LEU A 273 3.23 -7.86 -17.01
N ILE A 274 2.44 -8.81 -17.50
CA ILE A 274 2.92 -9.93 -18.30
C ILE A 274 2.17 -10.05 -19.63
N GLN A 275 2.77 -10.75 -20.58
CA GLN A 275 2.11 -11.24 -21.79
C GLN A 275 1.39 -12.59 -21.51
N PRO A 276 0.41 -12.99 -22.34
CA PRO A 276 -0.34 -14.24 -22.14
C PRO A 276 0.53 -15.51 -22.10
N ASP A 277 1.64 -15.51 -22.84
CA ASP A 277 2.63 -16.60 -22.87
C ASP A 277 3.41 -16.74 -21.53
N GLY A 278 3.37 -15.72 -20.69
CA GLY A 278 4.07 -15.66 -19.41
C GLY A 278 5.37 -14.84 -19.44
N TYR A 279 5.66 -14.11 -20.53
CA TYR A 279 6.76 -13.15 -20.56
C TYR A 279 6.47 -11.96 -19.64
N ILE A 280 7.42 -11.61 -18.77
CA ILE A 280 7.28 -10.52 -17.80
C ILE A 280 7.76 -9.22 -18.45
N LEU A 281 6.89 -8.22 -18.54
CA LEU A 281 7.21 -6.91 -19.13
C LEU A 281 7.75 -5.96 -18.06
N GLU A 282 7.02 -5.87 -16.96
CA GLU A 282 7.30 -4.98 -15.84
C GLU A 282 6.98 -5.69 -14.53
N ALA A 283 7.72 -5.31 -13.48
CA ALA A 283 7.49 -5.72 -12.11
C ALA A 283 7.83 -4.54 -11.20
N ASN A 284 7.03 -4.30 -10.17
CA ASN A 284 7.29 -3.24 -9.21
C ASN A 284 8.41 -3.64 -8.22
N LYS A 285 8.90 -2.68 -7.44
CA LYS A 285 9.90 -2.94 -6.40
C LYS A 285 9.55 -4.11 -5.46
N ALA A 286 8.30 -4.20 -4.98
CA ALA A 286 7.89 -5.29 -4.10
C ALA A 286 8.02 -6.69 -4.74
N ALA A 287 7.77 -6.80 -6.05
CA ALA A 287 8.01 -8.04 -6.78
C ALA A 287 9.51 -8.38 -6.86
N LEU A 288 10.37 -7.40 -7.15
CA LEU A 288 11.81 -7.60 -7.20
C LEU A 288 12.36 -8.03 -5.82
N ASP A 289 11.93 -7.37 -4.76
CA ASP A 289 12.33 -7.67 -3.39
C ASP A 289 11.81 -9.05 -2.94
N MET A 290 10.57 -9.40 -3.28
CA MET A 290 9.98 -10.70 -2.95
C MET A 290 10.74 -11.87 -3.59
N PHE A 291 11.06 -11.79 -4.88
CA PHE A 291 11.69 -12.91 -5.59
C PHE A 291 13.23 -12.85 -5.59
N GLY A 292 13.83 -11.69 -5.31
CA GLY A 292 15.28 -11.48 -5.29
C GLY A 292 15.92 -11.35 -6.67
N TYR A 293 15.13 -11.19 -7.74
CA TYR A 293 15.62 -11.00 -9.11
C TYR A 293 15.56 -9.54 -9.54
N THR A 294 16.42 -9.14 -10.48
CA THR A 294 16.24 -7.88 -11.21
C THR A 294 15.16 -8.03 -12.28
N ILE A 295 14.62 -6.91 -12.79
CA ILE A 295 13.60 -6.97 -13.85
C ILE A 295 14.13 -7.64 -15.13
N ASP A 296 15.40 -7.47 -15.47
CA ASP A 296 16.00 -8.07 -16.66
C ASP A 296 16.22 -9.59 -16.49
N GLU A 297 16.55 -10.04 -15.28
CA GLU A 297 16.57 -11.47 -14.95
C GLU A 297 15.16 -12.07 -15.06
N MET A 298 14.14 -11.41 -14.50
CA MET A 298 12.74 -11.86 -14.57
C MET A 298 12.22 -11.92 -16.01
N ARG A 299 12.57 -10.95 -16.87
CA ARG A 299 12.25 -10.96 -18.30
C ARG A 299 12.79 -12.19 -19.01
N THR A 300 14.02 -12.59 -18.67
CA THR A 300 14.70 -13.74 -19.25
C THR A 300 14.08 -15.06 -18.77
N LEU A 301 13.72 -15.13 -17.48
CA LEU A 301 13.14 -16.31 -16.85
C LEU A 301 11.67 -16.54 -17.23
N GLY A 302 10.91 -15.45 -17.39
CA GLY A 302 9.46 -15.46 -17.50
C GLY A 302 8.78 -16.09 -16.28
N ARG A 303 7.48 -16.34 -16.40
CA ARG A 303 6.65 -17.02 -15.38
C ARG A 303 7.30 -18.32 -14.85
N SER A 304 7.86 -19.13 -15.74
CA SER A 304 8.40 -20.47 -15.41
C SER A 304 9.61 -20.44 -14.48
N GLY A 305 10.34 -19.32 -14.39
CA GLY A 305 11.48 -19.21 -13.48
C GLY A 305 11.15 -18.60 -12.11
N ILE A 306 9.92 -18.12 -11.91
CA ILE A 306 9.45 -17.58 -10.62
C ILE A 306 8.29 -18.36 -10.00
N MET A 307 7.71 -19.32 -10.74
CA MET A 307 6.67 -20.21 -10.24
C MET A 307 7.12 -21.67 -10.28
N ASP A 308 6.65 -22.45 -9.32
CA ASP A 308 6.79 -23.89 -9.34
C ASP A 308 5.89 -24.49 -10.43
N THR A 309 6.51 -24.92 -11.52
CA THR A 309 5.81 -25.54 -12.65
C THR A 309 5.19 -26.90 -12.32
N THR A 310 5.56 -27.52 -11.20
CA THR A 310 4.99 -28.77 -10.72
C THR A 310 3.77 -28.59 -9.82
N ASP A 311 3.43 -27.34 -9.47
CA ASP A 311 2.27 -27.02 -8.65
C ASP A 311 0.97 -27.51 -9.33
N PRO A 312 0.18 -28.39 -8.68
CA PRO A 312 -1.00 -28.99 -9.28
C PRO A 312 -2.09 -27.97 -9.63
N ASN A 313 -2.10 -26.80 -8.99
CA ASN A 313 -3.11 -25.77 -9.19
C ASN A 313 -2.74 -24.79 -10.31
N LEU A 314 -1.48 -24.73 -10.75
CA LEU A 314 -1.01 -23.77 -11.74
C LEU A 314 -1.74 -23.91 -13.08
N ALA A 315 -1.89 -25.15 -13.58
CA ALA A 315 -2.57 -25.41 -14.85
C ALA A 315 -4.05 -24.98 -14.82
N ALA A 316 -4.74 -25.31 -13.73
CA ALA A 316 -6.15 -24.92 -13.52
C ALA A 316 -6.31 -23.39 -13.42
N TYR A 317 -5.37 -22.72 -12.74
CA TYR A 317 -5.34 -21.26 -12.62
C TYR A 317 -5.16 -20.58 -13.99
N ILE A 318 -4.21 -21.02 -14.81
CA ILE A 318 -3.96 -20.46 -16.15
C ILE A 318 -5.18 -20.65 -17.05
N LYS A 319 -5.74 -21.86 -17.08
CA LYS A 319 -6.92 -22.18 -17.87
C LYS A 319 -8.13 -21.32 -17.47
N LYS A 320 -8.38 -21.17 -16.17
CA LYS A 320 -9.46 -20.31 -15.66
C LYS A 320 -9.29 -18.87 -16.13
N ARG A 321 -8.07 -18.34 -16.10
CA ARG A 321 -7.77 -16.98 -16.58
C ARG A 321 -8.04 -16.84 -18.07
N GLU A 322 -7.67 -17.82 -18.88
CA GLU A 322 -7.91 -17.82 -20.33
C GLU A 322 -9.41 -17.85 -20.68
N GLU A 323 -10.21 -18.57 -19.88
CA GLU A 323 -11.66 -18.69 -20.10
C GLU A 323 -12.45 -17.46 -19.64
N THR A 324 -12.09 -16.86 -18.50
CA THR A 324 -12.90 -15.80 -17.87
C THR A 324 -12.26 -14.41 -17.94
N GLY A 325 -10.97 -14.32 -18.28
CA GLY A 325 -10.17 -13.10 -18.17
C GLY A 325 -9.71 -12.77 -16.75
N PHE A 326 -10.10 -13.54 -15.74
CA PHE A 326 -9.73 -13.33 -14.33
C PHE A 326 -9.49 -14.66 -13.59
N ALA A 327 -8.40 -14.75 -12.83
CA ALA A 327 -8.20 -15.89 -11.95
C ALA A 327 -7.47 -15.48 -10.66
N SER A 328 -7.83 -16.14 -9.57
CA SER A 328 -7.09 -16.14 -8.31
C SER A 328 -6.88 -17.58 -7.82
N ALA A 329 -5.77 -17.81 -7.13
CA ALA A 329 -5.40 -19.10 -6.53
C ALA A 329 -4.31 -18.91 -5.46
N GLU A 330 -4.11 -19.92 -4.63
CA GLU A 330 -2.86 -20.10 -3.88
C GLU A 330 -1.95 -21.01 -4.69
N LEU A 331 -0.71 -20.55 -4.94
CA LEU A 331 0.31 -21.28 -5.70
C LEU A 331 1.64 -21.22 -4.97
N THR A 332 2.60 -21.99 -5.49
CA THR A 332 3.97 -22.04 -5.00
C THR A 332 4.90 -21.24 -5.91
N GLY A 333 5.58 -20.26 -5.33
CA GLY A 333 6.59 -19.44 -5.98
C GLY A 333 8.00 -19.93 -5.67
N ILE A 334 8.95 -19.57 -6.51
CA ILE A 334 10.37 -19.93 -6.35
C ILE A 334 11.20 -18.65 -6.34
N ARG A 335 11.88 -18.38 -5.23
CA ARG A 335 12.82 -17.24 -5.10
C ARG A 335 14.16 -17.55 -5.78
N LYS A 336 14.99 -16.53 -5.99
CA LYS A 336 16.36 -16.66 -6.56
C LYS A 336 17.28 -17.60 -5.77
N ASN A 337 17.10 -17.70 -4.46
CA ASN A 337 17.85 -18.62 -3.59
C ASN A 337 17.38 -20.09 -3.70
N GLY A 338 16.35 -20.38 -4.50
CA GLY A 338 15.74 -21.71 -4.64
C GLY A 338 14.68 -22.05 -3.59
N GLU A 339 14.34 -21.12 -2.69
CA GLU A 339 13.29 -21.31 -1.69
C GLU A 339 11.90 -21.37 -2.37
N HIS A 340 11.16 -22.43 -2.08
CA HIS A 340 9.75 -22.55 -2.41
C HIS A 340 8.93 -21.89 -1.31
N PHE A 341 8.01 -21.00 -1.69
CA PHE A 341 7.14 -20.32 -0.74
C PHE A 341 5.69 -20.24 -1.24
N PRO A 342 4.71 -20.35 -0.35
CA PRO A 342 3.31 -20.19 -0.74
C PRO A 342 3.00 -18.71 -0.98
N HIS A 343 2.29 -18.42 -2.05
CA HIS A 343 1.75 -17.10 -2.33
C HIS A 343 0.30 -17.17 -2.80
N GLU A 344 -0.46 -16.14 -2.46
CA GLU A 344 -1.75 -15.89 -3.09
C GLU A 344 -1.52 -15.05 -4.35
N ILE A 345 -2.14 -15.44 -5.46
CA ILE A 345 -2.01 -14.76 -6.74
C ILE A 345 -3.39 -14.40 -7.28
N SER A 346 -3.50 -13.20 -7.85
CA SER A 346 -4.65 -12.74 -8.63
C SER A 346 -4.19 -12.16 -9.95
N SER A 347 -4.91 -12.43 -11.02
CA SER A 347 -4.60 -11.89 -12.35
C SER A 347 -5.82 -11.48 -13.14
N VAL A 348 -5.65 -10.42 -13.94
CA VAL A 348 -6.67 -9.89 -14.85
C VAL A 348 -6.05 -9.70 -16.22
N SER A 349 -6.68 -10.26 -17.25
CA SER A 349 -6.28 -10.08 -18.64
C SER A 349 -7.09 -8.95 -19.29
N PHE A 350 -6.40 -8.01 -19.95
CA PHE A 350 -7.00 -6.85 -20.62
C PHE A 350 -6.28 -6.53 -21.94
N LYS A 351 -6.90 -5.72 -22.81
CA LYS A 351 -6.25 -5.21 -24.03
C LYS A 351 -5.69 -3.82 -23.77
N ASP A 352 -4.43 -3.60 -24.14
CA ASP A 352 -3.82 -2.27 -24.08
C ASP A 352 -4.35 -1.35 -25.21
N SER A 353 -3.88 -0.10 -25.24
CA SER A 353 -4.29 0.89 -26.25
C SER A 353 -3.98 0.48 -27.69
N ASN A 354 -3.06 -0.47 -27.90
CA ASN A 354 -2.72 -1.03 -29.21
C ASN A 354 -3.52 -2.31 -29.53
N GLY A 355 -4.45 -2.71 -28.66
CA GLY A 355 -5.24 -3.92 -28.80
C GLY A 355 -4.48 -5.21 -28.45
N ILE A 356 -3.25 -5.11 -27.91
CA ILE A 356 -2.44 -6.26 -27.52
C ILE A 356 -2.93 -6.79 -26.17
N GLN A 357 -3.11 -8.10 -26.09
CA GLN A 357 -3.51 -8.75 -24.84
C GLN A 357 -2.37 -8.69 -23.82
N ARG A 358 -2.65 -8.13 -22.65
CA ARG A 358 -1.78 -8.07 -21.47
C ARG A 358 -2.47 -8.72 -20.29
N THR A 359 -1.69 -9.06 -19.27
CA THR A 359 -2.20 -9.56 -17.99
C THR A 359 -1.52 -8.81 -16.85
N SER A 360 -2.32 -8.18 -15.99
CA SER A 360 -1.86 -7.66 -14.71
C SER A 360 -1.94 -8.77 -13.67
N VAL A 361 -0.91 -8.92 -12.86
CA VAL A 361 -0.82 -9.94 -11.82
C VAL A 361 -0.44 -9.26 -10.51
N SER A 362 -1.13 -9.61 -9.42
CA SER A 362 -0.79 -9.24 -8.06
C SER A 362 -0.49 -10.52 -7.27
N MET A 363 0.59 -10.52 -6.50
CA MET A 363 1.00 -11.63 -5.65
C MET A 363 1.26 -11.16 -4.23
N VAL A 364 0.86 -11.98 -3.27
CA VAL A 364 1.05 -11.77 -1.84
C VAL A 364 1.72 -13.00 -1.25
N ASP A 365 2.85 -12.80 -0.59
CA ASP A 365 3.52 -13.86 0.16
C ASP A 365 2.70 -14.19 1.42
N ILE A 366 2.30 -15.46 1.56
CA ILE A 366 1.47 -15.92 2.69
C ILE A 366 2.24 -16.85 3.64
N THR A 367 3.57 -16.84 3.58
CA THR A 367 4.45 -17.68 4.41
C THR A 367 4.22 -17.45 5.91
N GLU A 368 4.24 -16.20 6.36
CA GLU A 368 4.01 -15.82 7.77
C GLU A 368 2.62 -16.28 8.25
N ARG A 369 1.59 -16.07 7.42
CA ARG A 369 0.22 -16.48 7.73
C ARG A 369 0.13 -18.00 7.91
N LYS A 370 0.67 -18.78 6.97
CA LYS A 370 0.66 -20.26 7.07
C LYS A 370 1.48 -20.78 8.25
N LYS A 371 2.62 -20.16 8.55
CA LYS A 371 3.41 -20.49 9.75
C LYS A 371 2.62 -20.25 11.04
N THR A 372 1.88 -19.15 11.10
CA THR A 372 1.06 -18.81 12.27
C THR A 372 -0.11 -19.78 12.45
N GLU A 373 -0.82 -20.09 11.36
CA GLU A 373 -1.90 -21.07 11.36
C GLU A 373 -1.40 -22.47 11.76
N GLU A 374 -0.25 -22.90 11.24
CA GLU A 374 0.34 -24.20 11.60
C GLU A 374 0.84 -24.24 13.04
N ASN A 375 1.49 -23.18 13.53
CA ASN A 375 1.91 -23.09 14.93
C ASN A 375 0.71 -23.14 15.88
N LEU A 376 -0.38 -22.45 15.55
CA LEU A 376 -1.62 -22.52 16.31
C LEU A 376 -2.19 -23.94 16.30
N ARG A 377 -2.22 -24.60 15.14
CA ARG A 377 -2.70 -25.98 14.98
C ARG A 377 -1.86 -26.97 15.78
N LEU A 378 -0.53 -26.83 15.75
CA LEU A 378 0.39 -27.65 16.53
C LEU A 378 0.20 -27.41 18.02
N SER A 379 0.14 -26.16 18.48
CA SER A 379 -0.10 -25.82 19.88
C SER A 379 -1.44 -26.36 20.39
N GLU A 380 -2.50 -26.29 19.59
CA GLU A 380 -3.80 -26.87 19.94
C GLU A 380 -3.75 -28.40 20.03
N ALA A 381 -3.03 -29.06 19.12
CA ALA A 381 -2.84 -30.50 19.12
C ALA A 381 -2.00 -30.95 20.33
N GLU A 382 -0.92 -30.24 20.65
CA GLU A 382 -0.07 -30.48 21.83
C GLU A 382 -0.86 -30.30 23.12
N PHE A 383 -1.62 -29.20 23.26
CA PHE A 383 -2.49 -28.98 24.42
C PHE A 383 -3.53 -30.09 24.56
N ARG A 384 -4.18 -30.48 23.46
CA ARG A 384 -5.17 -31.55 23.46
C ARG A 384 -4.55 -32.88 23.90
N ALA A 385 -3.36 -33.22 23.40
CA ALA A 385 -2.68 -34.45 23.79
C ALA A 385 -2.27 -34.43 25.27
N ALA A 386 -1.68 -33.33 25.74
CA ALA A 386 -1.26 -33.19 27.13
C ALA A 386 -2.44 -33.25 28.12
N PHE A 387 -3.57 -32.64 27.76
CA PHE A 387 -4.78 -32.65 28.58
C PHE A 387 -5.49 -34.01 28.58
N GLU A 388 -5.78 -34.57 27.40
CA GLU A 388 -6.59 -35.79 27.27
C GLU A 388 -5.85 -37.05 27.77
N PHE A 389 -4.54 -37.16 27.51
CA PHE A 389 -3.74 -38.34 27.86
C PHE A 389 -2.99 -38.21 29.20
N SER A 390 -3.25 -37.17 29.99
CA SER A 390 -2.67 -37.05 31.34
C SER A 390 -3.12 -38.20 32.23
N ALA A 391 -2.21 -38.75 33.03
CA ALA A 391 -2.54 -39.76 34.04
C ALA A 391 -3.37 -39.19 35.21
N LEU A 392 -3.33 -37.88 35.41
CA LEU A 392 -4.14 -37.17 36.38
C LEU A 392 -5.52 -36.85 35.78
N GLY A 393 -6.55 -36.87 36.61
CA GLY A 393 -7.84 -36.32 36.24
C GLY A 393 -7.73 -34.80 36.11
N MET A 394 -7.93 -34.24 34.92
CA MET A 394 -7.84 -32.80 34.70
C MET A 394 -9.19 -32.24 34.29
N SER A 395 -9.47 -31.02 34.73
CA SER A 395 -10.64 -30.28 34.29
C SER A 395 -10.37 -28.80 34.14
N LEU A 396 -11.09 -28.20 33.20
CA LEU A 396 -11.20 -26.76 33.01
C LEU A 396 -12.63 -26.34 33.34
N MET A 397 -12.77 -25.33 34.18
CA MET A 397 -14.03 -24.70 34.57
C MET A 397 -14.00 -23.20 34.23
N ASP A 398 -15.18 -22.60 34.07
CA ASP A 398 -15.30 -21.14 34.03
C ASP A 398 -15.15 -20.53 35.44
N ILE A 399 -15.10 -19.20 35.51
CA ILE A 399 -14.99 -18.46 36.79
C ILE A 399 -16.20 -18.66 37.73
N ASN A 400 -17.31 -19.22 37.25
CA ASN A 400 -18.49 -19.53 38.04
C ASN A 400 -18.52 -20.99 38.52
N GLY A 401 -17.45 -21.75 38.27
CA GLY A 401 -17.34 -23.16 38.68
C GLY A 401 -18.10 -24.13 37.78
N ARG A 402 -18.49 -23.73 36.56
CA ARG A 402 -19.09 -24.64 35.57
C ARG A 402 -18.01 -25.34 34.77
N TRP A 403 -18.15 -26.66 34.61
CA TRP A 403 -17.23 -27.44 33.79
C TRP A 403 -17.32 -27.03 32.32
N LEU A 404 -16.17 -26.77 31.73
CA LEU A 404 -16.02 -26.54 30.30
C LEU A 404 -15.46 -27.79 29.63
N ARG A 405 -14.47 -28.43 30.28
CA ARG A 405 -13.82 -29.66 29.79
C ARG A 405 -13.35 -30.52 30.95
N VAL A 406 -13.40 -31.84 30.76
CA VAL A 406 -12.81 -32.85 31.64
C VAL A 406 -12.09 -33.87 30.78
N ASN A 407 -10.91 -34.32 31.20
CA ASN A 407 -10.16 -35.34 30.46
C ASN A 407 -10.68 -36.76 30.77
N GLU A 408 -10.16 -37.74 30.04
CA GLU A 408 -10.58 -39.13 30.19
C GLU A 408 -10.22 -39.73 31.56
N SER A 409 -9.06 -39.36 32.12
CA SER A 409 -8.64 -39.83 33.44
C SER A 409 -9.56 -39.35 34.56
N PHE A 410 -10.08 -38.12 34.48
CA PHE A 410 -11.06 -37.59 35.44
C PHE A 410 -12.36 -38.41 35.40
N CYS A 411 -12.85 -38.70 34.19
CA CYS A 411 -13.99 -39.57 33.96
C CYS A 411 -13.77 -40.97 34.57
N ARG A 412 -12.58 -41.54 34.36
CA ARG A 412 -12.20 -42.87 34.83
C ARG A 412 -12.12 -42.97 36.36
N ILE A 413 -11.50 -41.98 37.01
CA ILE A 413 -11.33 -41.93 38.48
C ILE A 413 -12.70 -41.91 39.18
N LEU A 414 -13.68 -41.19 38.63
CA LEU A 414 -15.01 -41.06 39.26
C LEU A 414 -16.11 -41.93 38.64
N GLY A 415 -15.82 -42.63 37.54
CA GLY A 415 -16.76 -43.53 36.86
C GLY A 415 -17.89 -42.84 36.11
N TYR A 416 -17.79 -41.53 35.87
CA TYR A 416 -18.77 -40.76 35.10
C TYR A 416 -18.29 -40.60 33.66
N THR A 417 -19.23 -40.48 32.72
CA THR A 417 -18.89 -40.05 31.36
C THR A 417 -18.63 -38.54 31.32
N ASN A 418 -17.88 -38.07 30.32
CA ASN A 418 -17.61 -36.64 30.12
C ASN A 418 -18.91 -35.81 30.09
N LYS A 419 -19.94 -36.27 29.36
CA LYS A 419 -21.25 -35.59 29.30
C LYS A 419 -21.95 -35.52 30.65
N GLU A 420 -21.86 -36.56 31.47
CA GLU A 420 -22.45 -36.57 32.82
C GLU A 420 -21.73 -35.57 33.73
N LEU A 421 -20.39 -35.58 33.75
CA LEU A 421 -19.61 -34.63 34.57
C LEU A 421 -19.88 -33.18 34.17
N LEU A 422 -19.97 -32.87 32.88
CA LEU A 422 -20.29 -31.52 32.41
C LEU A 422 -21.68 -31.03 32.85
N SER A 423 -22.59 -31.95 33.23
CA SER A 423 -23.93 -31.63 33.72
C SER A 423 -24.03 -31.56 35.26
N LEU A 424 -23.00 -31.98 35.97
CA LEU A 424 -22.93 -31.97 37.43
C LEU A 424 -22.13 -30.77 37.92
N THR A 425 -22.26 -30.45 39.21
CA THR A 425 -21.44 -29.46 39.90
C THR A 425 -20.38 -30.16 40.75
N LEU A 426 -19.26 -29.47 41.02
CA LEU A 426 -18.19 -30.00 41.88
C LEU A 426 -18.70 -30.40 43.28
N ASN A 427 -19.71 -29.69 43.80
CA ASN A 427 -20.32 -29.99 45.10
C ASN A 427 -21.16 -31.28 45.11
N GLU A 428 -21.79 -31.64 43.99
CA GLU A 428 -22.59 -32.86 43.87
C GLU A 428 -21.72 -34.13 43.91
N ILE A 429 -20.49 -34.04 43.41
CA ILE A 429 -19.52 -35.14 43.45
C ILE A 429 -18.60 -35.11 44.66
N THR A 430 -18.63 -34.05 45.48
CA THR A 430 -17.81 -33.94 46.70
C THR A 430 -18.56 -34.54 47.91
N HIS A 431 -17.87 -35.37 48.70
CA HIS A 431 -18.42 -36.00 49.90
C HIS A 431 -18.97 -34.95 50.87
N PRO A 432 -20.14 -35.15 51.51
CA PRO A 432 -20.81 -34.14 52.35
C PRO A 432 -19.91 -33.47 53.39
N ASP A 433 -19.16 -34.25 54.16
CA ASP A 433 -18.22 -33.77 55.20
C ASP A 433 -17.07 -32.89 54.66
N ASP A 434 -16.79 -32.94 53.36
CA ASP A 434 -15.65 -32.28 52.75
C ASP A 434 -16.05 -31.07 51.86
N ARG A 435 -17.35 -30.76 51.75
CA ARG A 435 -17.86 -29.67 50.90
C ARG A 435 -17.39 -28.29 51.32
N ASP A 436 -17.25 -28.06 52.62
CA ASP A 436 -16.85 -26.75 53.18
C ASP A 436 -15.34 -26.52 53.13
N LYS A 437 -14.54 -27.49 52.65
CA LYS A 437 -13.08 -27.42 52.63
C LYS A 437 -12.52 -26.62 51.45
N ASP A 438 -13.20 -26.63 50.30
CA ASP A 438 -12.70 -26.00 49.06
C ASP A 438 -12.94 -24.48 49.05
N GLN A 439 -14.11 -24.02 49.51
CA GLN A 439 -14.55 -22.63 49.35
C GLN A 439 -13.57 -21.58 49.91
N PRO A 440 -13.02 -21.73 51.13
CA PRO A 440 -12.10 -20.72 51.68
C PRO A 440 -10.80 -20.62 50.86
N LEU A 441 -10.32 -21.77 50.35
CA LEU A 441 -9.10 -21.85 49.56
C LEU A 441 -9.31 -21.30 48.14
N MET A 442 -10.50 -21.50 47.58
CA MET A 442 -10.90 -20.86 46.33
C MET A 442 -10.92 -19.33 46.47
N ASP A 443 -11.53 -18.80 47.54
CA ASP A 443 -11.61 -17.35 47.77
C ASP A 443 -10.20 -16.72 47.92
N GLU A 444 -9.26 -17.42 48.56
CA GLU A 444 -7.84 -17.00 48.65
C GLU A 444 -7.14 -16.95 47.29
N VAL A 445 -7.44 -17.88 46.37
CA VAL A 445 -6.85 -17.86 45.01
C VAL A 445 -7.49 -16.76 44.15
N PHE A 446 -8.81 -16.58 44.22
CA PHE A 446 -9.50 -15.53 43.46
C PHE A 446 -9.16 -14.11 43.93
N SER A 447 -8.87 -13.93 45.22
CA SER A 447 -8.39 -12.66 45.76
C SER A 447 -6.91 -12.38 45.49
N GLY A 448 -6.18 -13.33 44.88
CA GLY A 448 -4.76 -13.21 44.58
C GLY A 448 -3.84 -13.39 45.79
N LEU A 449 -4.37 -13.85 46.94
CA LEU A 449 -3.56 -14.17 48.12
C LEU A 449 -2.73 -15.45 47.92
N LYS A 450 -3.17 -16.34 47.02
CA LYS A 450 -2.45 -17.55 46.60
C LYS A 450 -2.56 -17.76 45.09
N GLU A 451 -1.52 -18.33 44.47
CA GLU A 451 -1.55 -18.70 43.05
C GLU A 451 -2.26 -20.04 42.80
N SER A 452 -2.18 -20.96 43.78
CA SER A 452 -2.79 -22.28 43.74
C SER A 452 -2.98 -22.84 45.14
N TYR A 453 -3.79 -23.90 45.27
CA TYR A 453 -3.88 -24.68 46.50
C TYR A 453 -3.93 -26.18 46.20
N HIS A 454 -3.61 -26.98 47.22
CA HIS A 454 -3.78 -28.43 47.19
C HIS A 454 -4.44 -28.92 48.48
N LEU A 455 -5.24 -29.97 48.39
CA LEU A 455 -5.85 -30.61 49.55
C LEU A 455 -6.22 -32.07 49.26
N GLU A 456 -6.29 -32.86 50.32
CA GLU A 456 -6.88 -34.21 50.28
C GLU A 456 -8.35 -34.16 50.68
N LYS A 457 -9.23 -34.68 49.82
CA LYS A 457 -10.66 -34.81 50.11
C LYS A 457 -11.25 -36.07 49.52
N ARG A 458 -12.47 -36.36 49.92
CA ARG A 458 -13.27 -37.46 49.40
C ARG A 458 -14.21 -36.97 48.31
N LEU A 459 -14.15 -37.63 47.17
CA LEU A 459 -15.14 -37.54 46.10
C LEU A 459 -16.02 -38.79 46.10
N THR A 460 -17.18 -38.67 45.48
CA THR A 460 -18.17 -39.74 45.35
C THR A 460 -18.09 -40.28 43.92
N HIS A 461 -17.72 -41.55 43.79
CA HIS A 461 -17.79 -42.27 42.53
C HIS A 461 -19.26 -42.47 42.11
N LYS A 462 -19.53 -42.63 40.81
CA LYS A 462 -20.89 -42.89 40.28
C LYS A 462 -21.60 -44.08 40.94
N SER A 463 -20.85 -45.07 41.41
CA SER A 463 -21.38 -46.24 42.12
C SER A 463 -21.74 -45.97 43.59
N GLY A 464 -21.45 -44.77 44.11
CA GLY A 464 -21.57 -44.41 45.53
C GLY A 464 -20.34 -44.71 46.38
N ALA A 465 -19.29 -45.30 45.81
CA ALA A 465 -18.03 -45.54 46.53
C ALA A 465 -17.29 -44.22 46.82
N VAL A 466 -16.57 -44.19 47.94
CA VAL A 466 -15.71 -43.06 48.31
C VAL A 466 -14.37 -43.19 47.60
N VAL A 467 -13.96 -42.13 46.90
CA VAL A 467 -12.66 -42.00 46.24
C VAL A 467 -11.88 -40.91 46.96
N TRP A 468 -10.73 -41.26 47.53
CA TRP A 468 -9.82 -40.27 48.08
C TRP A 468 -9.02 -39.65 46.95
N VAL A 469 -9.04 -38.32 46.88
CA VAL A 469 -8.27 -37.58 45.89
C VAL A 469 -7.36 -36.57 46.56
N HIS A 470 -6.14 -36.47 46.05
CA HIS A 470 -5.31 -35.29 46.21
C HIS A 470 -5.64 -34.34 45.06
N GLN A 471 -6.28 -33.21 45.39
CA GLN A 471 -6.70 -32.19 44.44
C GLN A 471 -5.68 -31.05 44.45
N ALA A 472 -5.26 -30.61 43.27
CA ALA A 472 -4.55 -29.35 43.07
C ALA A 472 -5.39 -28.43 42.16
N SER A 473 -5.56 -27.18 42.57
CA SER A 473 -6.39 -26.21 41.85
C SER A 473 -5.69 -24.87 41.67
N SER A 474 -5.86 -24.25 40.50
CA SER A 474 -5.27 -22.95 40.17
C SER A 474 -6.14 -22.17 39.19
N VAL A 475 -5.96 -20.85 39.16
CA VAL A 475 -6.65 -19.95 38.22
C VAL A 475 -5.75 -19.62 37.03
N VAL A 476 -6.29 -19.74 35.82
CA VAL A 476 -5.65 -19.30 34.59
C VAL A 476 -6.11 -17.87 34.31
N GLN A 477 -5.15 -16.96 34.15
CA GLN A 477 -5.41 -15.56 33.83
C GLN A 477 -5.36 -15.32 32.32
N ASP A 478 -6.13 -14.35 31.82
CA ASP A 478 -6.02 -13.86 30.45
C ASP A 478 -4.83 -12.89 30.28
N ALA A 479 -4.66 -12.34 29.07
CA ALA A 479 -3.60 -11.40 28.75
C ALA A 479 -3.66 -10.07 29.54
N ASP A 480 -4.82 -9.75 30.13
CA ASP A 480 -5.04 -8.57 30.97
C ASP A 480 -4.94 -8.90 32.48
N PHE A 481 -4.38 -10.06 32.83
CA PHE A 481 -4.23 -10.60 34.19
C PHE A 481 -5.57 -10.82 34.92
N LYS A 482 -6.68 -10.97 34.19
CA LYS A 482 -7.98 -11.27 34.80
C LYS A 482 -8.20 -12.79 34.86
N PRO A 483 -8.82 -13.31 35.92
CA PRO A 483 -9.26 -14.70 35.99
C PRO A 483 -10.11 -15.07 34.76
N SER A 484 -9.61 -16.02 33.96
CA SER A 484 -10.25 -16.49 32.73
C SER A 484 -10.89 -17.86 32.95
N HIS A 485 -10.12 -18.80 33.51
CA HIS A 485 -10.53 -20.19 33.71
C HIS A 485 -9.98 -20.74 35.01
N TRP A 486 -10.61 -21.80 35.51
CA TRP A 486 -10.16 -22.56 36.68
C TRP A 486 -9.70 -23.95 36.26
N THR A 487 -8.50 -24.36 36.66
CA THR A 487 -7.95 -25.69 36.37
C THR A 487 -7.88 -26.51 37.64
N VAL A 488 -8.37 -27.75 37.57
CA VAL A 488 -8.25 -28.74 38.66
C VAL A 488 -7.54 -29.98 38.15
N GLN A 489 -6.64 -30.50 38.98
CA GLN A 489 -5.95 -31.77 38.79
C GLN A 489 -6.28 -32.68 39.96
N LEU A 490 -6.66 -33.91 39.67
CA LEU A 490 -7.02 -34.95 40.63
C LEU A 490 -6.09 -36.14 40.49
N GLN A 491 -5.48 -36.51 41.60
CA GLN A 491 -4.80 -37.78 41.76
C GLN A 491 -5.62 -38.67 42.68
N ASP A 492 -5.95 -39.88 42.22
CA ASP A 492 -6.56 -40.89 43.08
C ASP A 492 -5.51 -41.44 44.05
N ILE A 493 -5.79 -41.31 45.34
CA ILE A 493 -4.94 -41.79 46.45
C ILE A 493 -5.68 -42.82 47.31
N THR A 494 -6.77 -43.40 46.80
CA THR A 494 -7.63 -44.34 47.54
C THR A 494 -6.87 -45.59 47.96
N GLU A 495 -6.06 -46.17 47.06
CA GLU A 495 -5.23 -47.34 47.38
C GLU A 495 -4.22 -47.03 48.50
N GLN A 496 -3.57 -45.86 48.41
CA GLN A 496 -2.64 -45.40 49.45
C GLN A 496 -3.34 -45.27 50.82
N LYS A 497 -4.51 -44.62 50.87
CA LYS A 497 -5.28 -44.49 52.11
C LYS A 497 -5.76 -45.83 52.66
N ASN A 498 -6.13 -46.77 51.79
CA ASN A 498 -6.52 -48.10 52.22
C ASN A 498 -5.35 -48.87 52.85
N ILE A 499 -4.15 -48.77 52.27
CA ILE A 499 -2.93 -49.39 52.83
C ILE A 499 -2.55 -48.75 54.17
N GLU A 500 -2.59 -47.42 54.27
CA GLU A 500 -2.31 -46.69 55.50
C GLU A 500 -3.28 -47.08 56.63
N ASN A 501 -4.58 -47.17 56.31
CA ASN A 501 -5.60 -47.56 57.30
C ASN A 501 -5.46 -49.03 57.71
N ALA A 502 -5.25 -49.94 56.76
CA ALA A 502 -5.06 -51.37 57.07
C ALA A 502 -3.83 -51.60 57.97
N LEU A 503 -2.72 -50.92 57.68
CA LEU A 503 -1.51 -50.98 58.52
C LEU A 503 -1.78 -50.41 59.93
N ARG A 504 -2.58 -49.35 60.04
CA ARG A 504 -2.96 -48.78 61.34
C ARG A 504 -3.80 -49.76 62.15
N GLU A 505 -4.82 -50.36 61.53
CA GLU A 505 -5.69 -51.35 62.16
C GLU A 505 -4.90 -52.59 62.62
N GLU A 506 -4.00 -53.10 61.78
CA GLU A 506 -3.12 -54.23 62.14
C GLU A 506 -2.23 -53.88 63.35
N ARG A 507 -1.62 -52.69 63.38
CA ARG A 507 -0.79 -52.23 64.50
C ARG A 507 -1.60 -52.08 65.79
N GLU A 508 -2.81 -51.52 65.71
CA GLU A 508 -3.71 -51.38 66.86
C GLU A 508 -4.16 -52.74 67.40
N LEU A 509 -4.46 -53.69 66.51
CA LEU A 509 -4.82 -55.06 66.87
C LEU A 509 -3.66 -55.77 67.56
N LEU A 510 -2.46 -55.77 66.97
CA LEU A 510 -1.26 -56.41 67.54
C LEU A 510 -0.93 -55.85 68.92
N ARG A 511 -0.99 -54.53 69.09
CA ARG A 511 -0.76 -53.87 70.38
C ARG A 511 -1.79 -54.31 71.43
N THR A 512 -3.06 -54.35 71.04
CA THR A 512 -4.15 -54.80 71.92
C THR A 512 -3.97 -56.26 72.34
N LEU A 513 -3.56 -57.15 71.43
CA LEU A 513 -3.30 -58.55 71.75
C LEU A 513 -2.12 -58.71 72.73
N ILE A 514 -0.99 -58.07 72.44
CA ILE A 514 0.23 -58.15 73.27
C ILE A 514 -0.05 -57.65 74.70
N ASP A 515 -0.78 -56.55 74.86
CA ASP A 515 -1.07 -55.95 76.17
C ASP A 515 -2.10 -56.74 77.01
N ASN A 516 -2.90 -57.63 76.40
CA ASN A 516 -3.89 -58.45 77.11
C ASN A 516 -3.42 -59.89 77.38
N ILE A 517 -2.20 -60.28 76.99
CA ILE A 517 -1.63 -61.59 77.34
C ILE A 517 -1.23 -61.58 78.84
N PRO A 518 -1.68 -62.54 79.67
CA PRO A 518 -1.41 -62.60 81.11
C PRO A 518 -0.03 -63.19 81.41
N SER A 519 0.99 -62.75 80.67
CA SER A 519 2.38 -63.21 80.78
C SER A 519 3.25 -62.06 80.31
N GLY A 520 4.37 -61.82 80.99
CA GLY A 520 5.24 -60.73 80.63
C GLY A 520 5.90 -61.02 79.29
N ILE A 521 5.77 -60.09 78.35
CA ILE A 521 6.40 -60.16 77.04
C ILE A 521 7.36 -59.00 76.93
N PHE A 522 8.61 -59.29 76.60
CA PHE A 522 9.61 -58.28 76.30
C PHE A 522 10.36 -58.61 75.01
N ILE A 523 10.79 -57.57 74.29
CA ILE A 523 11.70 -57.68 73.16
C ILE A 523 12.96 -56.90 73.50
N LYS A 524 14.14 -57.45 73.20
CA LYS A 524 15.43 -56.77 73.41
C LYS A 524 16.24 -56.64 72.14
N ASP A 525 17.06 -55.60 72.07
CA ASP A 525 18.10 -55.43 71.04
C ASP A 525 19.32 -56.35 71.29
N LEU A 526 20.27 -56.36 70.36
CA LEU A 526 21.51 -57.15 70.46
C LEU A 526 22.42 -56.72 71.63
N GLN A 527 22.16 -55.56 72.24
CA GLN A 527 22.83 -55.08 73.45
C GLN A 527 22.05 -55.44 74.72
N SER A 528 21.01 -56.28 74.63
CA SER A 528 20.14 -56.68 75.75
C SER A 528 19.31 -55.54 76.36
N ARG A 529 19.07 -54.46 75.61
CA ARG A 529 18.18 -53.36 76.03
C ARG A 529 16.75 -53.61 75.57
N ASN A 530 15.77 -53.31 76.42
CA ASN A 530 14.36 -53.56 76.10
C ASN A 530 13.83 -52.58 75.03
N LEU A 531 13.32 -53.10 73.93
CA LEU A 531 12.69 -52.37 72.82
C LEU A 531 11.16 -52.35 72.91
N LEU A 532 10.57 -53.39 73.50
CA LEU A 532 9.13 -53.50 73.73
C LEU A 532 8.90 -54.25 75.03
N VAL A 533 7.91 -53.82 75.80
CA VAL A 533 7.35 -54.57 76.93
C VAL A 533 5.84 -54.47 76.88
N ASN A 534 5.14 -55.56 77.20
CA ASN A 534 3.68 -55.52 77.35
C ASN A 534 3.28 -55.07 78.75
N LYS A 535 1.98 -54.82 78.94
CA LYS A 535 1.43 -54.46 80.24
C LYS A 535 1.78 -55.44 81.37
N ALA A 536 1.72 -56.76 81.12
CA ALA A 536 2.01 -57.77 82.13
C ALA A 536 3.49 -57.78 82.57
N GLU A 537 4.43 -57.49 81.67
CA GLU A 537 5.85 -57.35 82.01
C GLU A 537 6.09 -56.11 82.87
N CYS A 538 5.41 -54.99 82.59
CA CYS A 538 5.46 -53.80 83.45
C CYS A 538 4.96 -54.12 84.87
N GLU A 539 3.84 -54.84 84.98
CA GLU A 539 3.28 -55.28 86.27
C GLU A 539 4.23 -56.24 87.00
N PHE A 540 4.83 -57.20 86.29
CA PHE A 540 5.83 -58.13 86.81
C PHE A 540 7.06 -57.38 87.36
N MET A 541 7.54 -56.37 86.62
CA MET A 541 8.66 -55.52 87.00
C MET A 541 8.30 -54.45 88.05
N GLY A 542 7.02 -54.34 88.44
CA GLY A 542 6.56 -53.41 89.48
C GLY A 542 6.53 -51.94 89.04
N VAL A 543 6.52 -51.64 87.74
CA VAL A 543 6.49 -50.28 87.18
C VAL A 543 5.14 -49.95 86.56
N LYS A 544 4.78 -48.66 86.52
CA LYS A 544 3.50 -48.21 85.94
C LYS A 544 3.60 -47.80 84.48
N ASN A 545 4.77 -47.36 84.02
CA ASN A 545 4.97 -46.88 82.66
C ASN A 545 6.06 -47.67 81.94
N PRO A 546 5.78 -48.25 80.75
CA PRO A 546 6.79 -48.90 79.91
C PRO A 546 8.07 -48.08 79.69
N SER A 547 7.98 -46.75 79.64
CA SER A 547 9.14 -45.87 79.45
C SER A 547 10.21 -46.02 80.54
N GLU A 548 9.86 -46.58 81.70
CA GLU A 548 10.81 -46.86 82.78
C GLU A 548 11.66 -48.12 82.52
N ILE A 549 11.25 -48.98 81.59
CA ILE A 549 11.95 -50.21 81.19
C ILE A 549 12.60 -50.07 79.81
N LEU A 550 11.93 -49.40 78.88
CA LEU A 550 12.39 -49.25 77.50
C LEU A 550 13.77 -48.56 77.43
N GLY A 551 14.67 -49.13 76.63
CA GLY A 551 16.05 -48.69 76.45
C GLY A 551 17.02 -49.12 77.54
N LYS A 552 16.56 -49.66 78.67
CA LYS A 552 17.43 -50.10 79.77
C LYS A 552 17.87 -51.55 79.60
N ASP A 553 19.09 -51.85 80.05
CA ASP A 553 19.65 -53.19 80.05
C ASP A 553 19.29 -54.00 81.32
N ASN A 554 19.71 -55.26 81.35
CA ASN A 554 19.47 -56.15 82.49
C ASN A 554 20.09 -55.65 83.81
N PHE A 555 21.24 -54.99 83.78
CA PHE A 555 21.94 -54.52 84.99
C PHE A 555 21.28 -53.28 85.59
N GLU A 556 20.63 -52.47 84.78
CA GLU A 556 19.85 -51.32 85.22
C GLU A 556 18.49 -51.70 85.82
N LEU A 557 17.95 -52.87 85.45
CA LEU A 557 16.59 -53.29 85.80
C LEU A 557 16.53 -54.39 86.86
N LEU A 558 17.58 -55.19 87.01
CA LEU A 558 17.55 -56.43 87.77
C LEU A 558 18.68 -56.50 88.81
N PRO A 559 18.51 -57.24 89.92
CA PRO A 559 19.58 -57.50 90.87
C PRO A 559 20.82 -58.11 90.20
N LEU A 560 22.02 -57.74 90.67
CA LEU A 560 23.30 -58.01 90.01
C LEU A 560 23.51 -59.49 89.59
N ASP A 561 23.18 -60.44 90.46
CA ASP A 561 23.34 -61.87 90.17
C ASP A 561 22.39 -62.35 89.07
N PHE A 562 21.17 -61.82 89.06
CA PHE A 562 20.17 -62.13 88.03
C PHE A 562 20.49 -61.43 86.70
N ALA A 563 20.91 -60.17 86.75
CA ALA A 563 21.35 -59.42 85.57
C ALA A 563 22.49 -60.14 84.83
N ARG A 564 23.45 -60.71 85.57
CA ARG A 564 24.54 -61.53 85.00
C ARG A 564 24.02 -62.77 84.29
N LYS A 565 23.14 -63.54 84.94
CA LYS A 565 22.55 -64.75 84.36
C LYS A 565 21.70 -64.41 83.14
N ALA A 566 20.80 -63.44 83.25
CA ALA A 566 19.94 -63.01 82.16
C ALA A 566 20.74 -62.51 80.96
N THR A 567 21.82 -61.74 81.18
CA THR A 567 22.69 -61.26 80.09
C THR A 567 23.50 -62.38 79.45
N ALA A 568 23.91 -63.39 80.22
CA ALA A 568 24.60 -64.56 79.67
C ALA A 568 23.67 -65.39 78.77
N GLU A 569 22.44 -65.61 79.22
CA GLU A 569 21.39 -66.27 78.43
C GLU A 569 21.04 -65.46 77.18
N ASP A 570 20.89 -64.13 77.28
CA ASP A 570 20.62 -63.25 76.14
C ASP A 570 21.73 -63.40 75.08
N LYS A 571 23.00 -63.38 75.51
CA LYS A 571 24.17 -63.60 74.63
C LYS A 571 24.21 -65.00 74.02
N GLU A 572 23.85 -66.03 74.77
CA GLU A 572 23.79 -67.40 74.25
C GLU A 572 22.75 -67.53 73.13
N VAL A 573 21.57 -66.94 73.31
CA VAL A 573 20.52 -66.89 72.29
C VAL A 573 21.02 -66.11 71.06
N PHE A 574 21.68 -64.96 71.24
CA PHE A 574 22.23 -64.19 70.11
C PHE A 574 23.34 -64.91 69.34
N LEU A 575 24.19 -65.69 70.02
CA LEU A 575 25.31 -66.39 69.40
C LEU A 575 24.89 -67.69 68.71
N THR A 576 23.98 -68.44 69.33
CA THR A 576 23.63 -69.79 68.89
C THR A 576 22.34 -69.85 68.08
N GLY A 577 21.47 -68.84 68.21
CA GLY A 577 20.11 -68.84 67.66
C GLY A 577 19.18 -69.87 68.29
N LYS A 578 19.64 -70.63 69.29
CA LYS A 578 18.84 -71.66 69.97
C LYS A 578 17.99 -71.02 71.07
N PRO A 579 16.71 -71.40 71.19
CA PRO A 579 15.85 -70.88 72.23
C PRO A 579 16.23 -71.47 73.59
N ILE A 580 16.18 -70.64 74.62
CA ILE A 580 16.21 -71.07 76.02
C ILE A 580 14.76 -71.11 76.47
N ILE A 581 14.26 -72.29 76.83
CA ILE A 581 12.85 -72.48 77.18
C ILE A 581 12.74 -72.83 78.65
N ASN A 582 11.81 -72.19 79.34
CA ASN A 582 11.44 -72.51 80.71
C ASN A 582 12.64 -72.51 81.68
N SER A 583 13.54 -71.53 81.53
CA SER A 583 14.63 -71.31 82.49
C SER A 583 14.01 -70.89 83.81
N GLU A 584 14.02 -71.80 84.78
CA GLU A 584 13.51 -71.57 86.13
C GLU A 584 14.57 -70.84 86.95
N ILE A 585 14.19 -69.69 87.52
CA ILE A 585 15.11 -68.85 88.27
C ILE A 585 14.44 -68.36 89.54
N ILE A 586 15.06 -68.66 90.68
CA ILE A 586 14.64 -68.15 91.98
C ILE A 586 15.32 -66.80 92.18
N ILE A 587 14.53 -65.74 92.29
CA ILE A 587 15.00 -64.36 92.38
C ILE A 587 14.61 -63.79 93.74
N ASN A 588 15.56 -63.19 94.44
CA ASN A 588 15.29 -62.28 95.55
C ASN A 588 15.07 -60.89 94.97
N TRP A 589 13.82 -60.44 94.94
CA TRP A 589 13.46 -59.13 94.44
C TRP A 589 14.01 -58.01 95.34
N ILE A 590 14.12 -56.81 94.78
CA ILE A 590 14.53 -55.58 95.49
C ILE A 590 13.57 -55.26 96.66
N ASP A 591 12.31 -55.74 96.59
CA ASP A 591 11.30 -55.62 97.66
C ASP A 591 11.48 -56.62 98.82
N GLY A 592 12.49 -57.51 98.75
CA GLY A 592 12.79 -58.52 99.75
C GLY A 592 12.02 -59.85 99.59
N THR A 593 11.15 -59.98 98.58
CA THR A 593 10.43 -61.23 98.29
C THR A 593 11.26 -62.21 97.45
N THR A 594 11.15 -63.50 97.73
CA THR A 594 11.72 -64.55 96.87
C THR A 594 10.63 -65.06 95.92
N ARG A 595 10.84 -64.93 94.61
CA ARG A 595 9.90 -65.38 93.57
C ARG A 595 10.58 -66.39 92.66
N CYS A 596 9.86 -67.44 92.27
CA CYS A 596 10.29 -68.30 91.17
C CYS A 596 9.76 -67.71 89.86
N VAL A 597 10.64 -67.49 88.89
CA VAL A 597 10.31 -66.90 87.60
C VAL A 597 10.67 -67.88 86.52
N LEU A 598 9.72 -68.13 85.63
CA LEU A 598 9.95 -68.94 84.45
C LEU A 598 10.21 -68.01 83.26
N CYS A 599 11.40 -68.04 82.69
CA CYS A 599 11.75 -67.23 81.55
C CYS A 599 12.07 -68.09 80.33
N SER A 600 11.39 -67.80 79.21
CA SER A 600 11.73 -68.33 77.89
C SER A 600 12.26 -67.21 77.01
N LYS A 601 13.35 -67.45 76.28
CA LYS A 601 14.02 -66.50 75.40
C LYS A 601 14.25 -67.12 74.03
N ILE A 602 13.76 -66.45 72.99
CA ILE A 602 13.76 -66.93 71.62
C ILE A 602 14.42 -65.85 70.74
N ALA A 603 15.32 -66.25 69.85
CA ALA A 603 15.94 -65.32 68.91
C ALA A 603 14.90 -64.73 67.93
N LEU A 604 14.89 -63.41 67.77
CA LEU A 604 14.15 -62.73 66.73
C LEU A 604 15.02 -62.56 65.50
N TYR A 605 14.43 -62.80 64.34
CA TYR A 605 15.14 -62.70 63.05
C TYR A 605 14.57 -61.55 62.23
N ASP A 606 15.45 -60.75 61.66
CA ASP A 606 15.14 -59.79 60.60
C ASP A 606 16.00 -60.12 59.38
N ASN A 607 15.37 -60.33 58.23
CA ASN A 607 16.02 -60.72 56.97
C ASN A 607 17.03 -61.89 57.11
N GLY A 608 16.68 -62.89 57.94
CA GLY A 608 17.50 -64.09 58.16
C GLY A 608 18.70 -63.91 59.10
N LYS A 609 18.87 -62.73 59.72
CA LYS A 609 19.86 -62.47 60.77
C LYS A 609 19.19 -62.24 62.11
N ILE A 610 19.84 -62.64 63.19
CA ILE A 610 19.34 -62.35 64.54
C ILE A 610 19.36 -60.83 64.75
N SER A 611 18.20 -60.24 65.01
CA SER A 611 18.00 -58.81 65.23
C SER A 611 17.75 -58.45 66.68
N GLY A 612 17.43 -59.45 67.51
CA GLY A 612 17.11 -59.29 68.92
C GLY A 612 16.62 -60.60 69.51
N LEU A 613 15.93 -60.52 70.64
CA LEU A 613 15.25 -61.67 71.24
C LEU A 613 13.87 -61.29 71.78
N LEU A 614 12.98 -62.26 71.81
CA LEU A 614 11.67 -62.24 72.46
C LEU A 614 11.78 -63.03 73.76
N GLY A 615 11.45 -62.39 74.87
CA GLY A 615 11.33 -63.01 76.17
C GLY A 615 9.87 -63.15 76.60
N ILE A 616 9.56 -64.28 77.24
CA ILE A 616 8.28 -64.52 77.90
C ILE A 616 8.57 -64.86 79.36
N THR A 617 7.94 -64.15 80.28
CA THR A 617 8.04 -64.34 81.74
C THR A 617 6.70 -64.77 82.31
N HIS A 618 6.74 -65.74 83.22
CA HIS A 618 5.59 -66.24 83.99
C HIS A 618 5.93 -66.31 85.48
#